data_AF-A0A0G1RMK6-F1
#
_entry.id   AF-A0A0G1RMK6-F1
#
_cell.length_a   1.000
_cell.length_b   1.000
_cell.length_c   1.000
_cell.angle_alpha   90.00
_cell.angle_beta   90.00
_cell.angle_gamma   90.00
#
_symmetry.space_group_name_H-M   'P 1'
#
loop_
_entity.id
_entity.type
_entity.pdbx_description
1 polymer ?
#
loop_
_entity_poly.entity_id
_entity_poly.type
_entity_poly.pdbx_seq_one_letter_code
_entity_poly.pdbx_strand_id
1 'polypeptide(L)'
;MKKLANPSVVEKTVREHGIMGKYEVGVYQASEDEVKKLWDGQPHNVLSFPLELDKTYPDGVIRLGDIVVCKTDIERFESLVEHACLHLLGIHHN
;
A
#
# COMPACT_ATOMS: atom_id res chain seq x y z
N MET A 1 11.80 -6.39 -7.01
CA MET A 1 11.14 -5.54 -6.00
C MET A 1 11.70 -5.85 -4.63
N LYS A 2 11.77 -4.86 -3.72
CA LYS A 2 12.27 -5.02 -2.34
C LYS A 2 11.12 -4.77 -1.36
N LYS A 3 10.77 -5.75 -0.51
CA LYS A 3 9.82 -5.53 0.59
C LYS A 3 10.45 -4.61 1.64
N LEU A 4 9.68 -3.62 2.07
CA LEU A 4 10.07 -2.69 3.11
C LEU A 4 9.48 -3.13 4.46
N ALA A 5 10.14 -2.75 5.54
CA ALA A 5 9.53 -2.86 6.87
C ALA A 5 8.30 -1.94 6.90
N ASN A 6 7.24 -2.39 7.59
CA ASN A 6 5.95 -1.70 7.60
C ASN A 6 6.14 -0.23 8.04
N PRO A 7 5.97 0.76 7.14
CA PRO A 7 6.22 2.16 7.46
C PRO A 7 5.27 2.65 8.55
N SER A 8 5.74 3.50 9.47
CA SER A 8 4.93 4.07 10.55
C SER A 8 3.67 4.80 10.03
N VAL A 9 3.76 5.39 8.84
CA VAL A 9 2.62 6.03 8.17
C VAL A 9 1.49 5.05 7.85
N VAL A 10 1.79 3.79 7.48
CA VAL A 10 0.76 2.77 7.24
C VAL A 10 -0.01 2.49 8.52
N GLU A 11 0.70 2.30 9.63
CA GLU A 11 0.04 2.06 10.91
C GLU A 11 -0.85 3.22 11.29
N LYS A 12 -0.33 4.45 11.23
CA LYS A 12 -1.12 5.65 11.53
C LYS A 12 -2.40 5.69 10.69
N THR A 13 -2.30 5.59 9.37
CA THR A 13 -3.45 5.66 8.46
C THR A 13 -4.46 4.55 8.74
N VAL A 14 -4.02 3.31 8.93
CA VAL A 14 -4.92 2.17 9.20
C VAL A 14 -5.67 2.34 10.52
N ARG A 15 -5.01 2.85 11.57
CA ARG A 15 -5.64 3.10 12.88
C ARG A 15 -6.63 4.26 12.84
N GLU A 16 -6.28 5.36 12.17
CA GLU A 16 -7.15 6.53 12.02
C GLU A 16 -8.46 6.20 11.29
N HIS A 17 -8.45 5.16 10.46
CA HIS A 17 -9.62 4.68 9.71
C HIS A 17 -10.31 3.46 10.36
N GLY A 18 -10.06 3.21 11.65
CA GLY A 18 -10.89 2.32 12.47
C GLY A 18 -10.49 0.85 12.52
N ILE A 19 -9.39 0.45 11.88
CA ILE A 19 -8.89 -0.93 11.97
C ILE A 19 -8.05 -1.07 13.24
N MET A 20 -8.69 -1.51 14.33
CA MET A 20 -8.06 -1.70 15.64
C MET A 20 -7.46 -3.10 15.84
N GLY A 21 -7.84 -4.06 14.99
CA GLY A 21 -7.37 -5.45 15.05
C GLY A 21 -5.97 -5.67 14.48
N LYS A 22 -5.60 -6.95 14.31
CA LYS A 22 -4.41 -7.34 13.56
C LYS A 22 -4.68 -7.10 12.08
N TYR A 23 -3.70 -6.52 11.40
CA TYR A 23 -3.78 -6.27 9.96
C TYR A 23 -2.44 -6.54 9.30
N GLU A 24 -2.45 -6.70 7.99
CA GLU A 24 -1.26 -6.84 7.15
C GLU A 24 -1.38 -5.96 5.91
N VAL A 25 -0.29 -5.24 5.63
CA VAL A 25 -0.06 -4.48 4.40
C VAL A 25 1.35 -4.85 3.91
N GLY A 26 1.49 -5.25 2.65
CA GLY A 26 2.80 -5.36 2.03
C GLY A 26 3.21 -4.02 1.43
N VAL A 27 4.39 -3.50 1.81
CA VAL A 27 4.94 -2.30 1.16
C VAL A 27 6.22 -2.69 0.44
N TYR A 28 6.30 -2.35 -0.84
CA TYR A 28 7.41 -2.70 -1.72
C TYR A 28 7.97 -1.49 -2.42
N GLN A 29 9.28 -1.51 -2.64
CA GLN A 29 9.97 -0.57 -3.50
C GLN A 29 10.36 -1.25 -4.82
N ALA A 30 10.06 -0.59 -5.93
CA ALA A 30 10.25 -1.13 -7.28
C ALA A 30 10.98 -0.13 -8.19
N SER A 31 11.73 -0.61 -9.18
CA SER A 31 12.21 0.26 -10.27
C SER A 31 11.06 0.68 -11.19
N GLU A 32 11.27 1.71 -12.00
CA GLU A 32 10.28 2.16 -12.98
C GLU A 32 9.88 1.03 -13.96
N ASP A 33 10.84 0.22 -14.43
CA ASP A 33 10.57 -0.94 -15.29
C ASP A 33 9.73 -2.01 -14.60
N GLU A 34 9.90 -2.20 -13.29
CA GLU A 34 9.08 -3.13 -12.51
C GLU A 34 7.65 -2.59 -12.35
N VAL A 35 7.49 -1.29 -12.09
CA VAL A 35 6.16 -0.64 -12.00
C VAL A 35 5.42 -0.70 -13.34
N LYS A 36 6.10 -0.39 -14.45
CA LYS A 36 5.53 -0.49 -15.80
C LYS A 36 5.00 -1.90 -16.10
N LYS A 37 5.71 -2.94 -15.67
CA LYS A 37 5.26 -4.33 -15.85
C LYS A 37 3.99 -4.66 -15.05
N LEU A 38 3.75 -3.95 -13.95
CA LEU A 38 2.57 -4.14 -13.10
C LEU A 38 1.34 -3.37 -13.60
N TRP A 39 1.52 -2.39 -14.49
CA TRP A 39 0.45 -1.50 -14.94
C TRP A 39 0.54 -1.17 -16.43
N ASP A 40 0.40 -2.21 -17.27
CA ASP A 40 0.25 -2.11 -18.74
C ASP A 40 1.27 -1.19 -19.44
N GLY A 41 2.52 -1.18 -18.95
CA GLY A 41 3.62 -0.41 -19.51
C GLY A 41 3.65 1.08 -19.10
N GLN A 42 2.70 1.54 -18.29
CA GLN A 42 2.60 2.94 -17.88
C GLN A 42 3.47 3.24 -16.66
N PRO A 43 4.18 4.38 -16.62
CA PRO A 43 4.90 4.82 -15.44
C PRO A 43 3.92 5.29 -14.36
N HIS A 44 4.17 4.89 -13.11
CA HIS A 44 3.44 5.36 -11.94
C HIS A 44 4.39 5.57 -10.76
N ASN A 45 4.14 6.59 -9.93
CA ASN A 45 4.94 6.81 -8.72
C ASN A 45 4.57 5.82 -7.61
N VAL A 46 3.30 5.41 -7.55
CA VAL A 46 2.79 4.42 -6.60
C VAL A 46 1.63 3.63 -7.21
N LEU A 47 1.55 2.35 -6.87
CA LEU A 47 0.42 1.46 -7.16
C LEU A 47 -0.12 0.88 -5.86
N SER A 48 -1.42 0.60 -5.84
CA SER A 48 -2.12 -0.06 -4.74
C SER A 48 -2.88 -1.28 -5.29
N PHE A 49 -2.76 -2.41 -4.60
CA PHE A 49 -3.39 -3.68 -4.95
C PHE A 49 -4.28 -4.11 -3.79
N PRO A 50 -5.53 -3.59 -3.71
CA PRO A 50 -6.43 -3.85 -2.59
C PRO A 50 -6.89 -5.32 -2.57
N LEU A 51 -7.02 -5.86 -1.37
CA LEU A 51 -7.76 -7.08 -1.08
C LEU A 51 -9.13 -6.75 -0.48
N GLU A 52 -9.97 -7.76 -0.27
CA GLU A 52 -11.29 -7.61 0.32
C GLU A 52 -11.19 -7.11 1.77
N LEU A 53 -11.54 -5.84 2.00
CA LEU A 53 -11.50 -5.17 3.32
C LEU A 53 -12.32 -5.90 4.40
N ASP A 54 -13.49 -6.43 4.02
CA ASP A 54 -14.41 -7.08 4.95
C ASP A 54 -14.02 -8.53 5.29
N LYS A 55 -12.87 -8.99 4.78
CA LYS A 55 -12.41 -10.37 4.95
C LYS A 55 -11.39 -10.47 6.07
N THR A 56 -11.86 -10.97 7.21
CA THR A 56 -10.97 -11.47 8.26
C THR A 56 -10.67 -12.95 8.01
N TYR A 57 -9.39 -13.29 7.96
CA TYR A 57 -8.94 -14.66 7.73
C TYR A 57 -8.97 -15.47 9.05
N PRO A 58 -8.88 -16.82 9.00
CA PRO A 58 -8.95 -17.67 10.20
C PRO A 58 -7.93 -17.37 11.30
N ASP A 59 -6.84 -16.66 10.98
CA ASP A 59 -5.82 -16.18 11.92
C ASP A 59 -6.17 -14.86 12.63
N GLY A 60 -7.36 -14.30 12.34
CA GLY A 60 -7.82 -13.03 12.88
C GLY A 60 -7.11 -11.81 12.27
N VAL A 61 -6.43 -11.96 11.14
CA VAL A 61 -5.70 -10.88 10.46
C VAL A 61 -6.52 -10.38 9.27
N ILE A 62 -6.71 -9.06 9.21
CA ILE A 62 -7.26 -8.37 8.04
C ILE A 62 -6.11 -8.10 7.07
N ARG A 63 -6.17 -8.65 5.85
CA ARG A 63 -5.14 -8.42 4.82
C ARG A 63 -5.66 -7.36 3.87
N LEU A 64 -5.05 -6.17 3.90
CA LEU A 64 -5.50 -5.01 3.12
C LEU A 64 -4.94 -5.02 1.69
N GLY A 65 -3.85 -5.76 1.46
CA GLY A 65 -3.20 -5.89 0.17
C GLY A 65 -1.81 -5.28 0.16
N ASP A 66 -1.38 -4.84 -1.02
CA ASP A 66 0.00 -4.43 -1.28
C ASP A 66 0.10 -3.01 -1.86
N ILE A 67 1.15 -2.28 -1.47
CA ILE A 67 1.56 -0.97 -1.96
C ILE A 67 2.92 -1.13 -2.65
N VAL A 68 3.04 -0.61 -3.87
CA VAL A 68 4.31 -0.61 -4.61
C VAL A 68 4.69 0.83 -4.94
N VAL A 69 5.81 1.30 -4.40
CA VAL A 69 6.34 2.66 -4.61
C VAL A 69 7.54 2.61 -5.55
N CYS A 70 7.55 3.49 -6.56
CA CYS A 70 8.68 3.64 -7.47
C CYS A 70 9.88 4.28 -6.75
N LYS A 71 11.09 3.77 -6.99
CA LYS A 71 12.34 4.26 -6.38
C LYS A 71 12.64 5.74 -6.66
N THR A 72 12.14 6.28 -7.76
CA THR A 72 12.41 7.66 -8.21
C THR A 72 11.81 8.73 -7.30
N ASP A 73 10.83 8.39 -6.48
CA ASP A 73 10.03 9.35 -5.71
C ASP A 73 10.22 9.24 -4.20
N ILE A 74 11.46 8.99 -3.77
CA ILE A 74 11.78 8.75 -2.35
C ILE A 74 11.45 9.94 -1.45
N GLU A 75 11.56 11.18 -1.95
CA GLU A 75 11.25 12.39 -1.19
C GLU A 75 9.76 12.50 -0.84
N ARG A 76 8.89 11.87 -1.63
CA ARG A 76 7.44 11.82 -1.43
C ARG A 76 6.97 10.49 -0.86
N PHE A 77 7.90 9.63 -0.42
CA PHE A 77 7.61 8.25 -0.05
C PHE A 77 6.46 8.13 0.96
N GLU A 78 6.50 8.87 2.06
CA GLU A 78 5.46 8.79 3.10
C GLU A 78 4.09 9.21 2.57
N SER A 79 4.02 10.31 1.83
CA SER A 79 2.78 10.80 1.22
C SER A 79 2.22 9.84 0.16
N LEU A 80 3.09 9.21 -0.63
CA LEU A 80 2.69 8.20 -1.62
C LEU A 80 2.17 6.92 -0.95
N VAL A 81 2.82 6.48 0.13
CA VAL A 81 2.37 5.33 0.92
C VAL A 81 1.05 5.64 1.61
N GLU A 82 0.87 6.82 2.18
CA GLU A 82 -0.40 7.26 2.77
C GLU A 82 -1.51 7.26 1.72
N HIS A 83 -1.29 7.90 0.57
CA HIS A 83 -2.25 7.93 -0.54
C HIS A 83 -2.65 6.51 -1.00
N ALA A 84 -1.67 5.64 -1.24
CA ALA A 84 -1.95 4.27 -1.64
C ALA A 84 -2.60 3.44 -0.53
N CYS A 85 -2.30 3.71 0.73
CA CYS A 85 -2.93 3.05 1.87
C CYS A 85 -4.42 3.43 1.98
N LEU A 86 -4.77 4.70 1.73
CA LEU A 86 -6.17 5.13 1.63
C LEU A 86 -6.92 4.36 0.53
N HIS A 87 -6.27 4.09 -0.62
CA HIS A 87 -6.87 3.26 -1.66
C HIS A 87 -7.10 1.81 -1.21
N LEU A 88 -6.18 1.24 -0.42
CA LEU A 88 -6.41 -0.09 0.18
C LEU A 88 -7.61 -0.11 1.14
N LEU A 89 -7.93 1.04 1.74
CA LEU A 89 -9.09 1.24 2.62
C LEU A 89 -10.38 1.60 1.87
N GLY A 90 -10.37 1.59 0.53
CA GLY A 90 -11.52 1.95 -0.31
C GLY A 90 -11.80 3.45 -0.34
N ILE A 91 -10.87 4.28 0.13
CA ILE A 91 -10.99 5.73 0.17
C ILE A 91 -10.22 6.30 -1.03
N HIS A 92 -10.95 6.74 -2.03
CA HIS A 92 -10.37 7.49 -3.14
C HIS A 92 -10.20 8.96 -2.73
N HIS A 93 -8.96 9.45 -2.74
CA HIS A 93 -8.67 10.87 -2.61
C HIS A 93 -8.01 11.37 -3.90
N ASN A 94 -8.48 12.52 -4.41
CA ASN A 94 -7.97 13.17 -5.62
C ASN A 94 -6.71 13.99 -5.33
#